data_AF-A0A957SWN4-F1
#
_entry.id   AF-A0A957SWN4-F1
#
_cell.length_a   1.000
_cell.length_b   1.000
_cell.length_c   1.000
_cell.angle_alpha   90.00
_cell.angle_beta   90.00
_cell.angle_gamma   90.00
#
_symmetry.space_group_name_H-M   'P 1'
#
loop_
_entity.id
_entity.type
_entity.pdbx_description
1 polymer ?
#
loop_
_entity_poly.entity_id
_entity_poly.type
_entity_poly.pdbx_seq_one_letter_code
_entity_poly.pdbx_strand_id
1 'polypeptide(L)'
;MEMSPDARVYWAWGILQLNATILYTWVAMALLLLLSWLATRNVTSGTASSPWQNALEAVVELIEQQIRDWTGRKGSAILPFAGTLFLFIATVNILSLIPGYRAPTGSLSTTAALATCVFVAVPIYGVAKRGLRRYLRSYIQP
;
A
#
# COMPACT_ATOMS: atom_id res chain seq x y z
N MET A 1 -18.06 21.55 -10.28
CA MET A 1 -17.83 20.19 -9.74
C MET A 1 -16.35 19.89 -9.88
N GLU A 2 -15.59 19.90 -8.78
CA GLU A 2 -14.18 19.49 -8.80
C GLU A 2 -14.12 17.95 -8.87
N MET A 3 -13.90 17.42 -10.06
CA MET A 3 -13.97 15.98 -10.35
C MET A 3 -12.72 15.21 -9.91
N SER A 4 -11.61 15.90 -9.58
CA SER A 4 -10.37 15.25 -9.16
C SER A 4 -9.68 16.02 -8.00
N PRO A 5 -9.14 15.36 -6.96
CA PRO A 5 -8.46 16.03 -5.85
C PRO A 5 -7.18 16.76 -6.28
N ASP A 6 -6.61 16.39 -7.43
CA ASP A 6 -5.46 17.02 -8.07
C ASP A 6 -5.75 18.41 -8.66
N ALA A 7 -7.03 18.75 -8.89
CA ALA A 7 -7.43 20.07 -9.38
C ALA A 7 -7.26 21.19 -8.34
N ARG A 8 -7.21 20.85 -7.04
CA ARG A 8 -6.93 21.83 -5.97
C ARG A 8 -5.44 21.94 -5.73
N VAL A 9 -4.82 22.95 -6.34
CA VAL A 9 -3.43 23.32 -6.13
C VAL A 9 -3.36 24.36 -5.01
N TYR A 10 -2.69 24.03 -3.91
CA TYR A 10 -2.49 24.92 -2.77
C TYR A 10 -1.25 25.80 -2.94
N TRP A 11 -0.21 25.27 -3.59
CA TRP A 11 1.04 26.00 -3.80
C TRP A 11 1.73 25.46 -5.06
N ALA A 12 2.32 26.34 -5.87
CA ALA A 12 3.07 25.95 -7.05
C ALA A 12 4.39 26.73 -7.11
N TRP A 13 5.51 26.01 -7.17
CA TRP A 13 6.83 26.58 -7.38
C TRP A 13 7.48 25.91 -8.59
N GLY A 14 7.36 26.55 -9.75
CA GLY A 14 7.86 26.02 -11.02
C GLY A 14 7.22 24.67 -11.38
N ILE A 15 8.02 23.60 -11.31
CA ILE A 15 7.62 22.22 -11.66
C ILE A 15 6.91 21.51 -10.49
N LEU A 16 7.11 21.99 -9.26
CA LEU A 16 6.54 21.38 -8.06
C LEU A 16 5.19 22.02 -7.74
N GLN A 17 4.12 21.27 -7.92
CA GLN A 17 2.77 21.67 -7.54
C GLN A 17 2.31 20.86 -6.33
N LEU A 18 2.02 21.54 -5.23
CA LEU A 18 1.44 20.96 -4.03
C LEU A 18 -0.08 20.99 -4.20
N ASN A 19 -0.62 19.85 -4.61
CA ASN A 19 -2.05 19.64 -4.75
C ASN A 19 -2.64 18.94 -3.51
N ALA A 20 -3.97 18.94 -3.40
CA ALA A 20 -4.66 18.27 -2.30
C ALA A 20 -4.36 16.76 -2.27
N THR A 21 -4.18 16.13 -3.43
CA THR A 21 -3.76 14.73 -3.55
C THR A 21 -2.47 14.46 -2.77
N ILE A 22 -1.43 15.28 -2.92
CA ILE A 22 -0.16 15.13 -2.17
C ILE A 22 -0.39 15.24 -0.67
N LEU A 23 -1.17 16.23 -0.24
CA LEU A 23 -1.46 16.42 1.18
C LEU A 23 -2.19 15.20 1.77
N TYR A 24 -3.22 14.70 1.10
CA TYR A 24 -3.94 13.50 1.55
C TYR A 24 -3.06 12.24 1.50
N THR A 25 -2.13 12.11 0.54
CA THR A 25 -1.14 11.01 0.56
C THR A 25 -0.23 11.09 1.78
N TRP A 26 0.25 12.28 2.16
CA TRP A 26 1.08 12.45 3.35
C TRP A 26 0.34 12.14 4.64
N VAL A 27 -0.94 12.53 4.75
CA VAL A 27 -1.78 12.16 5.89
C VAL A 27 -1.91 10.63 6.00
N ALA A 28 -2.18 9.95 4.88
CA ALA A 28 -2.27 8.49 4.88
C ALA A 28 -0.94 7.82 5.22
N MET A 29 0.19 8.32 4.70
CA MET A 29 1.53 7.81 5.01
C MET A 29 1.88 8.04 6.49
N ALA A 30 1.63 9.22 7.04
CA ALA A 30 1.86 9.53 8.44
C ALA A 30 1.01 8.62 9.35
N LEU A 31 -0.25 8.37 8.99
CA LEU A 31 -1.11 7.45 9.72
C LEU A 31 -0.56 6.01 9.69
N LEU A 32 -0.16 5.52 8.52
CA LEU A 32 0.43 4.18 8.39
C LEU A 32 1.73 4.03 9.20
N LEU A 33 2.60 5.04 9.16
CA LEU A 33 3.83 5.06 9.96
C LEU A 33 3.52 5.09 11.46
N LEU A 34 2.54 5.88 11.89
CA LEU A 34 2.12 5.96 13.28
C LEU A 34 1.52 4.64 13.76
N LEU A 35 0.64 4.01 12.97
CA LEU A 35 0.06 2.71 13.27
C LEU A 35 1.13 1.62 13.34
N SER A 36 2.06 1.60 12.37
CA SER A 36 3.17 0.65 12.34
C SER A 36 4.09 0.84 13.55
N TRP A 37 4.43 2.08 13.89
CA TRP A 37 5.24 2.40 15.06
C TRP A 37 4.54 2.01 16.35
N LEU A 38 3.25 2.32 16.50
CA LEU A 38 2.47 2.00 17.70
C LEU A 38 2.33 0.48 17.87
N ALA A 39 2.17 -0.26 16.77
CA ALA A 39 2.14 -1.72 16.76
C ALA A 39 3.49 -2.34 17.14
N THR A 40 4.61 -1.71 16.75
CA THR A 40 5.95 -2.27 16.96
C THR A 40 6.62 -1.81 18.26
N ARG A 41 6.20 -0.67 18.83
CA ARG A 41 6.87 0.01 19.95
C ARG A 41 6.91 -0.81 21.25
N ASN A 42 5.86 -1.58 21.54
CA ASN A 42 5.70 -2.28 22.82
C ASN A 42 5.65 -3.81 22.67
N VAL A 43 6.22 -4.35 21.58
CA VAL A 43 6.26 -5.81 21.37
C VAL A 43 7.16 -6.41 22.45
N THR A 44 6.55 -7.01 23.48
CA THR A 44 7.26 -7.74 24.52
C THR A 44 7.24 -9.22 24.18
N SER A 45 8.42 -9.82 24.05
CA SER A 45 8.59 -11.25 23.79
C SER A 45 8.41 -12.04 25.10
N GLY A 46 7.17 -12.25 25.55
CA GLY A 46 6.91 -12.97 26.82
C GLY A 46 5.46 -13.39 27.02
N THR A 47 5.23 -14.32 27.95
CA THR A 47 3.93 -14.94 28.30
C THR A 47 2.91 -13.99 28.95
N ALA A 48 3.24 -12.71 29.11
CA ALA A 48 2.38 -11.67 29.67
C ALA A 48 2.13 -10.56 28.63
N SER A 49 1.61 -10.91 27.46
CA SER A 49 1.16 -9.92 26.46
C SER A 49 -0.02 -9.12 27.00
N SER A 50 0.02 -7.80 26.83
CA SER A 50 -1.09 -6.90 27.17
C SER A 50 -2.32 -7.23 26.29
N PRO A 51 -3.57 -7.10 26.78
CA PRO A 51 -4.76 -7.24 25.95
C PRO A 51 -4.74 -6.37 24.67
N TRP A 52 -4.09 -5.20 24.74
CA TRP A 52 -3.91 -4.30 23.59
C TRP A 52 -2.91 -4.87 22.56
N GLN A 53 -1.85 -5.53 23.02
CA GLN A 53 -0.90 -6.20 22.14
C GLN A 53 -1.58 -7.36 21.40
N ASN A 54 -2.38 -8.17 22.09
CA ASN A 54 -3.11 -9.28 21.46
C ASN A 54 -4.10 -8.79 20.39
N ALA A 55 -4.80 -7.68 20.63
CA ALA A 55 -5.70 -7.09 19.65
C ALA A 55 -4.95 -6.59 18.41
N LEU A 56 -3.80 -5.92 18.60
CA LEU A 56 -2.96 -5.46 17.50
C LEU A 56 -2.35 -6.63 16.71
N GLU A 57 -1.87 -7.67 17.40
CA GLU A 57 -1.37 -8.90 16.78
C GLU A 57 -2.46 -9.58 15.93
N ALA A 58 -3.69 -9.69 16.44
CA ALA A 58 -4.81 -10.24 15.68
C ALA A 58 -5.13 -9.43 14.41
N VAL A 59 -5.07 -8.10 14.48
CA VAL A 59 -5.27 -7.23 13.31
C VAL A 59 -4.13 -7.40 12.29
N VAL A 60 -2.88 -7.42 12.75
CA VAL A 60 -1.71 -7.62 11.88
C VAL A 60 -1.76 -9.00 11.23
N GLU A 61 -2.12 -10.04 11.99
CA GLU A 61 -2.25 -11.39 11.48
C GLU A 61 -3.38 -11.50 10.45
N LEU A 62 -4.53 -10.84 10.69
CA LEU A 62 -5.62 -10.77 9.72
C LEU A 62 -5.18 -10.11 8.41
N ILE A 63 -4.44 -9.00 8.49
CA ILE A 63 -3.87 -8.30 7.33
C ILE A 63 -2.88 -9.22 6.61
N GLU A 64 -1.98 -9.89 7.34
CA GLU A 64 -1.00 -10.79 6.75
C GLU A 64 -1.69 -11.99 6.08
N GLN A 65 -2.70 -12.57 6.72
CA GLN A 65 -3.54 -13.63 6.15
C GLN A 65 -4.15 -13.16 4.83
N GLN A 66 -4.77 -11.98 4.81
CA GLN A 66 -5.36 -11.43 3.59
C GLN A 66 -4.31 -11.25 2.48
N ILE A 67 -3.15 -10.66 2.78
CA ILE A 67 -2.09 -10.48 1.77
C ILE A 67 -1.60 -11.84 1.25
N ARG A 68 -1.44 -12.84 2.12
CA ARG A 68 -1.02 -14.19 1.74
C ARG A 68 -2.05 -14.89 0.86
N ASP A 69 -3.33 -14.76 1.16
CA ASP A 69 -4.41 -15.38 0.38
C ASP A 69 -4.44 -14.82 -1.05
N TRP A 70 -4.23 -13.52 -1.21
CA TRP A 70 -4.20 -12.88 -2.53
C TRP A 70 -2.93 -13.22 -3.33
N THR A 71 -1.79 -13.40 -2.66
CA THR A 71 -0.50 -13.67 -3.33
C THR A 71 -0.21 -15.17 -3.52
N GLY A 72 -0.97 -16.05 -2.86
CA GLY A 72 -0.99 -17.49 -3.11
C GLY A 72 0.27 -18.27 -2.68
N ARG A 73 1.29 -17.64 -2.08
CA ARG A 73 2.51 -18.33 -1.59
C ARG A 73 3.15 -17.65 -0.38
N LYS A 74 3.37 -18.42 0.70
CA LYS A 74 4.24 -18.03 1.82
C LYS A 74 5.66 -17.70 1.31
N GLY A 75 6.22 -16.58 1.75
CA GLY A 75 7.61 -16.19 1.49
C GLY A 75 7.92 -15.73 0.06
N SER A 76 6.92 -15.34 -0.75
CA SER A 76 7.19 -14.75 -2.06
C SER A 76 7.86 -13.38 -1.91
N ALA A 77 8.93 -13.11 -2.65
CA ALA A 77 9.63 -11.80 -2.64
C ALA A 77 8.71 -10.61 -3.03
N ILE A 78 7.54 -10.89 -3.63
CA ILE A 78 6.52 -9.88 -3.95
C ILE A 78 5.63 -9.51 -2.75
N LEU A 79 5.63 -10.31 -1.67
CA LEU A 79 4.78 -10.08 -0.50
C LEU A 79 4.95 -8.69 0.11
N PRO A 80 6.18 -8.19 0.36
CA PRO A 80 6.34 -6.85 0.93
C PRO A 80 5.77 -5.77 0.02
N PHE A 81 6.02 -5.86 -1.30
CA PHE A 81 5.50 -4.91 -2.27
C PHE A 81 3.97 -4.93 -2.34
N ALA A 82 3.38 -6.11 -2.54
CA ALA A 82 1.93 -6.29 -2.56
C ALA A 82 1.28 -5.85 -1.24
N GLY A 83 1.90 -6.15 -0.11
CA GLY A 83 1.44 -5.76 1.22
C GLY A 83 1.41 -4.24 1.42
N THR A 84 2.46 -3.52 0.98
CA THR A 84 2.46 -2.05 1.06
C THR A 84 1.37 -1.41 0.21
N LEU A 85 1.16 -1.90 -1.02
CA LEU A 85 0.07 -1.47 -1.90
C LEU A 85 -1.30 -1.73 -1.26
N PHE A 86 -1.50 -2.95 -0.75
CA PHE A 86 -2.74 -3.34 -0.09
C PHE A 86 -3.04 -2.43 1.10
N LEU A 87 -2.08 -2.27 2.01
CA LEU A 87 -2.21 -1.41 3.18
C LEU A 87 -2.51 0.04 2.80
N PHE A 88 -1.75 0.60 1.87
CA PHE A 88 -1.97 1.96 1.40
C PHE A 88 -3.38 2.16 0.84
N ILE A 89 -3.80 1.31 -0.09
CA ILE A 89 -5.11 1.40 -0.74
C ILE A 89 -6.23 1.19 0.27
N ALA A 90 -6.11 0.19 1.16
CA ALA A 90 -7.10 -0.06 2.20
C ALA A 90 -7.24 1.14 3.14
N THR A 91 -6.12 1.72 3.60
CA THR A 91 -6.14 2.90 4.47
C THR A 91 -6.79 4.10 3.80
N VAL A 92 -6.39 4.48 2.58
CA VAL A 92 -6.99 5.64 1.92
C VAL A 92 -8.47 5.44 1.60
N ASN A 93 -8.91 4.21 1.34
CA ASN A 93 -10.33 3.89 1.14
C ASN A 93 -11.12 3.96 2.44
N ILE A 94 -10.58 3.48 3.56
CA ILE A 94 -11.22 3.63 4.89
C ILE A 94 -11.32 5.11 5.27
N LEU A 95 -10.24 5.88 5.06
CA LEU A 95 -10.23 7.32 5.35
C LEU A 95 -11.23 8.09 4.49
N SER A 96 -11.62 7.58 3.32
CA SER A 96 -12.64 8.21 2.46
C SER A 96 -14.03 8.29 3.11
N LEU A 97 -14.29 7.48 4.14
CA LEU A 97 -15.52 7.55 4.93
C LEU A 97 -15.54 8.77 5.86
N ILE A 98 -14.39 9.38 6.16
CA ILE A 98 -14.29 10.54 7.04
C ILE A 98 -14.73 11.79 6.27
N PRO A 99 -15.76 12.53 6.75
CA PRO A 99 -16.20 13.77 6.11
C PRO A 99 -15.05 14.76 5.94
N GLY A 100 -14.82 15.23 4.71
CA GLY A 100 -13.76 16.19 4.40
C GLY A 100 -12.42 15.58 3.94
N TYR A 101 -12.24 14.26 4.07
CA TYR A 101 -11.10 13.57 3.47
C TYR A 101 -11.41 13.20 2.01
N ARG A 102 -10.49 13.51 1.08
CA ARG A 102 -10.56 13.03 -0.30
C ARG A 102 -9.45 12.04 -0.55
N ALA A 103 -9.82 10.80 -0.84
CA ALA A 103 -8.84 9.75 -1.06
C ALA A 103 -7.96 10.09 -2.28
N PRO A 104 -6.63 9.94 -2.18
CA PRO A 104 -5.72 10.10 -3.32
C PRO A 104 -6.04 9.17 -4.49
N THR A 105 -6.68 8.03 -4.23
CA THR A 105 -7.17 7.06 -5.22
C THR A 105 -8.30 7.60 -6.10
N GLY A 106 -8.93 8.73 -5.73
CA GLY A 106 -9.84 9.46 -6.61
C GLY A 106 -9.14 10.24 -7.74
N SER A 107 -7.82 10.35 -7.71
CA SER A 107 -7.02 10.98 -8.76
C SER A 107 -6.52 9.94 -9.76
N LEU A 108 -6.69 10.22 -11.06
CA LEU A 108 -6.15 9.38 -12.13
C LEU A 108 -4.62 9.28 -12.07
N SER A 109 -3.95 10.37 -11.67
CA SER A 109 -2.50 10.40 -11.54
C SER A 109 -2.00 9.41 -10.50
N THR A 110 -2.68 9.31 -9.35
CA THR A 110 -2.34 8.35 -8.30
C THR A 110 -2.56 6.92 -8.77
N THR A 111 -3.72 6.63 -9.38
CA THR A 111 -4.04 5.27 -9.82
C THR A 111 -3.13 4.81 -10.95
N ALA A 112 -2.80 5.70 -11.91
CA ALA A 112 -1.85 5.43 -12.98
C ALA A 112 -0.42 5.21 -12.45
N ALA A 113 0.02 5.99 -11.45
CA ALA A 113 1.32 5.79 -10.82
C ALA A 113 1.42 4.42 -10.14
N LEU A 114 0.41 4.05 -9.33
CA LEU A 114 0.38 2.74 -8.67
C LEU A 114 0.33 1.59 -9.70
N ALA A 115 -0.49 1.72 -10.76
CA ALA A 115 -0.57 0.73 -11.82
C ALA A 115 0.78 0.56 -12.54
N THR A 116 1.49 1.66 -12.79
CA THR A 116 2.84 1.63 -13.40
C THR A 116 3.83 0.92 -12.49
N CYS A 117 3.81 1.20 -11.17
CA CYS A 117 4.64 0.48 -10.21
C CYS A 117 4.40 -1.03 -10.25
N VAL A 118 3.13 -1.46 -10.28
CA VAL A 118 2.78 -2.89 -10.38
C VAL A 118 3.21 -3.48 -11.73
N PHE A 119 2.97 -2.76 -12.82
CA PHE A 119 3.33 -3.17 -14.18
C PHE A 119 4.83 -3.41 -14.34
N VAL A 120 5.67 -2.63 -13.66
CA VAL A 120 7.12 -2.82 -13.65
C VAL A 120 7.55 -3.89 -12.65
N ALA A 121 6.97 -3.90 -11.45
CA ALA A 121 7.34 -4.82 -10.38
C ALA A 121 7.05 -6.28 -10.75
N VAL A 122 5.87 -6.58 -11.31
CA VAL A 122 5.46 -7.97 -11.61
C VAL A 122 6.43 -8.68 -12.56
N PRO A 123 6.83 -8.09 -13.71
CA PRO A 123 7.88 -8.66 -14.56
C PRO A 123 9.23 -8.78 -13.85
N ILE A 124 9.67 -7.76 -13.09
CA ILE A 124 10.94 -7.82 -12.37
C ILE A 124 10.97 -9.01 -11.40
N TYR A 125 9.95 -9.15 -10.55
CA TYR A 125 9.86 -10.27 -9.62
C TYR A 125 9.68 -11.62 -10.34
N GLY A 126 8.96 -11.63 -11.48
CA GLY A 126 8.78 -12.82 -12.31
C GLY A 126 10.09 -13.31 -12.93
N VAL A 127 10.88 -12.40 -13.48
CA VAL A 127 12.20 -12.67 -14.06
C VAL A 127 13.21 -13.04 -12.97
N ALA A 128 13.24 -12.32 -11.85
CA ALA A 128 14.13 -12.61 -10.73
C ALA A 128 13.92 -14.02 -10.16
N LYS A 129 12.66 -14.50 -10.10
CA LYS A 129 12.34 -15.82 -9.54
C LYS A 129 12.58 -17.00 -10.49
N ARG A 130 12.38 -16.81 -11.81
CA ARG A 130 12.37 -17.92 -12.79
C ARG A 130 13.50 -17.85 -13.81
N GLY A 131 14.18 -16.71 -13.93
CA GLY A 131 15.07 -16.36 -15.03
C GLY A 131 14.31 -15.88 -16.26
N LEU A 132 14.93 -14.96 -17.03
CA LEU A 132 14.31 -14.29 -18.18
C LEU A 132 13.74 -15.27 -19.21
N ARG A 133 14.53 -16.28 -19.59
CA ARG A 133 14.13 -17.29 -20.59
C ARG A 133 12.92 -18.11 -20.15
N ARG A 134 12.86 -18.50 -18.87
CA ARG A 134 11.76 -19.32 -18.34
C ARG A 134 10.50 -18.48 -18.12
N TYR A 135 10.66 -17.20 -17.75
CA TYR A 135 9.57 -16.25 -17.66
C TYR A 135 8.93 -15.99 -19.03
N LEU A 136 9.72 -15.70 -20.07
CA LEU A 136 9.18 -15.55 -21.42
C LEU A 136 8.53 -16.83 -21.94
N ARG A 137 9.10 -18.00 -21.63
CA ARG A 137 8.50 -19.30 -22.00
C ARG A 137 7.13 -19.52 -21.34
N SER A 138 6.87 -18.97 -20.16
CA SER A 138 5.55 -19.06 -19.51
C SER A 138 4.44 -18.28 -20.21
N TYR A 139 4.75 -17.34 -21.12
CA TYR A 139 3.75 -16.69 -21.96
C TYR A 139 3.31 -17.55 -23.15
N ILE A 140 4.09 -18.58 -23.49
CA ILE A 140 3.87 -19.44 -24.65
C ILE A 140 3.34 -20.82 -24.20
N GLN A 141 3.33 -21.09 -22.88
CA GLN A 141 2.78 -22.31 -22.30
C GLN A 141 1.32 -22.08 -21.88
N PRO A 142 0.37 -22.95 -22.28
CA PRO A 142 -1.03 -22.85 -21.89
C PRO A 142 -1.25 -23.12 -20.39
#